data_AF-A0A821AJX6-F1
#
_entry.id   AF-A0A821AJX6-F1
#
_cell.length_a   1.000
_cell.length_b   1.000
_cell.length_c   1.000
_cell.angle_alpha   90.00
_cell.angle_beta   90.00
_cell.angle_gamma   90.00
#
_symmetry.space_group_name_H-M   'P 1'
#
loop_
_entity.id
_entity.type
_entity.pdbx_description
1 polymer ?
#
loop_
_entity_poly.entity_id
_entity_poly.type
_entity_poly.pdbx_seq_one_letter_code
_entity_poly.pdbx_strand_id
1 'polypeptide(L)'
;FWSRVWVVFDGERGLDYVGLSREWFLILSREIFNPYYGLFEYSAIDNYTLQVNPLSGLLNEEHIKYFRFIGRIIALAVYHGKLLEAFFIRPFYKMLLSKSITLADMESVDREYYQSLKYILDNDPTDLDLYFVVSEEVLGDLREHELKPGGQHIQVNEQNKQEYIELVINYRFVQRIALQMNALKQGFQDILPLETIKIFDEKEVELLISGLGDINVNDWRMHTMYKGGYTPDNPVIQNFWKAIGSLKPEERTRLLQFVTGTSRLPMNGFRELWGSTGPQLFTIEKWGDRTK
;
A
#
# COMPACT_ATOMS: atom_id res chain seq x y z
N PHE A 1 23.82 -8.73 -12.12
CA PHE A 1 22.92 -9.51 -11.24
C PHE A 1 23.09 -8.99 -9.84
N TRP A 2 22.05 -8.40 -9.24
CA TRP A 2 22.12 -7.89 -7.88
C TRP A 2 22.38 -9.04 -6.90
N SER A 3 23.36 -8.84 -6.01
CA SER A 3 23.71 -9.79 -4.96
C SER A 3 22.57 -9.93 -3.94
N ARG A 4 22.55 -11.04 -3.19
CA ARG A 4 21.65 -11.18 -2.03
C ARG A 4 21.86 -10.02 -1.06
N VAL A 5 20.77 -9.46 -0.53
CA VAL A 5 20.83 -8.45 0.54
C VAL A 5 21.36 -9.10 1.81
N TRP A 6 22.48 -8.58 2.31
CA TRP A 6 23.10 -9.03 3.54
C TRP A 6 22.97 -7.93 4.59
N VAL A 7 22.18 -8.19 5.64
CA VAL A 7 21.90 -7.23 6.71
C VAL A 7 22.55 -7.72 7.99
N VAL A 8 23.22 -6.81 8.69
CA VAL A 8 23.78 -7.02 10.03
C VAL A 8 23.22 -5.92 10.93
N PHE A 9 22.43 -6.31 11.93
CA PHE A 9 21.97 -5.38 12.96
C PHE A 9 23.07 -5.22 14.02
N ASP A 10 23.20 -3.99 14.52
CA ASP A 10 24.20 -3.68 15.54
C ASP A 10 23.90 -4.47 16.83
N GLY A 11 24.95 -5.04 17.43
CA GLY A 11 24.82 -5.86 18.64
C GLY A 11 24.24 -7.26 18.47
N GLU A 12 23.81 -7.68 17.27
CA GLU A 12 23.21 -9.00 17.04
C GLU A 12 24.13 -9.97 16.29
N ARG A 13 24.27 -11.20 16.83
CA ARG A 13 24.89 -12.31 16.08
C ARG A 13 23.84 -12.92 15.16
N GLY A 14 23.74 -12.40 13.95
CA GLY A 14 22.87 -12.93 12.91
C GLY A 14 23.16 -14.39 12.58
N LEU A 15 22.29 -15.32 13.00
CA LEU A 15 22.42 -16.76 12.72
C LEU A 15 21.71 -17.17 11.42
N ASP A 16 20.67 -16.44 11.00
CA ASP A 16 19.89 -16.69 9.77
C ASP A 16 19.74 -15.40 8.94
N TYR A 17 20.51 -15.30 7.86
CA TYR A 17 20.53 -14.14 6.97
C TYR A 17 19.19 -13.88 6.27
N VAL A 18 18.37 -14.91 6.05
CA VAL A 18 17.06 -14.76 5.38
C VAL A 18 16.07 -14.08 6.32
N GLY A 19 16.07 -14.47 7.60
CA GLY A 19 15.29 -13.84 8.67
C GLY A 19 15.64 -12.36 8.82
N LEU A 20 16.93 -12.03 8.95
CA LEU A 20 17.39 -10.64 9.13
C LEU A 20 17.03 -9.75 7.94
N SER A 21 17.15 -10.24 6.70
CA SER A 21 16.75 -9.47 5.53
C SER A 21 15.25 -9.16 5.53
N ARG A 22 14.41 -10.11 5.95
CA ARG A 22 12.96 -9.94 6.02
C ARG A 22 12.57 -8.95 7.12
N GLU A 23 13.19 -9.07 8.28
CA GLU A 23 13.02 -8.15 9.40
C GLU A 23 13.45 -6.73 9.03
N TRP A 24 14.55 -6.59 8.30
CA TRP A 24 15.01 -5.30 7.81
C TRP A 24 14.00 -4.62 6.87
N PHE A 25 13.46 -5.35 5.88
CA PHE A 25 12.40 -4.81 5.02
C PHE A 25 11.16 -4.40 5.83
N LEU A 26 10.79 -5.18 6.85
CA LEU A 26 9.67 -4.89 7.73
C LEU A 26 9.91 -3.58 8.51
N ILE A 27 11.00 -3.49 9.27
CA ILE A 27 11.35 -2.32 10.08
C ILE A 27 11.49 -1.08 9.19
N LEU A 28 12.22 -1.21 8.08
CA LEU A 28 12.46 -0.10 7.17
C LEU A 28 11.16 0.39 6.54
N SER A 29 10.27 -0.52 6.13
CA SER A 29 8.99 -0.13 5.54
C SER A 29 8.14 0.67 6.54
N ARG A 30 8.10 0.27 7.82
CA ARG A 30 7.38 1.01 8.87
C ARG A 30 7.90 2.42 9.03
N GLU A 31 9.21 2.60 9.05
CA GLU A 31 9.83 3.91 9.19
C GLU A 31 9.61 4.78 7.95
N ILE A 32 9.92 4.27 6.75
CA ILE A 32 9.81 5.04 5.51
C ILE A 32 8.37 5.54 5.26
N PHE A 33 7.39 4.69 5.55
CA PHE A 33 5.98 4.97 5.27
C PHE A 33 5.27 5.64 6.46
N ASN A 34 5.98 5.91 7.55
CA ASN A 34 5.44 6.62 8.70
C ASN A 34 5.14 8.08 8.32
N PRO A 35 3.88 8.54 8.44
CA PRO A 35 3.52 9.92 8.14
C PRO A 35 4.27 10.98 8.96
N TYR A 36 4.85 10.59 10.10
CA TYR A 36 5.69 11.46 10.92
C TYR A 36 6.84 12.11 10.13
N TYR A 37 7.42 11.41 9.16
CA TYR A 37 8.52 11.97 8.33
C TYR A 37 8.04 12.88 7.20
N GLY A 38 6.73 13.04 7.03
CA GLY A 38 6.15 13.98 6.07
C GLY A 38 6.29 13.59 4.59
N LEU A 39 6.78 12.39 4.28
CA LEU A 39 6.87 11.89 2.90
C LEU A 39 5.52 11.33 2.41
N PHE A 40 4.83 10.60 3.28
CA PHE A 40 3.51 10.06 3.04
C PHE A 40 2.52 10.60 4.07
N GLU A 41 1.23 10.50 3.76
CA GLU A 41 0.14 10.84 4.65
C GLU A 41 -1.00 9.83 4.46
N TYR A 42 -1.89 9.73 5.45
CA TYR A 42 -3.10 8.93 5.30
C TYR A 42 -4.04 9.61 4.30
N SER A 43 -4.67 8.81 3.43
CA SER A 43 -5.50 9.30 2.34
C SER A 43 -6.82 9.91 2.82
N ALA A 44 -7.36 9.40 3.93
CA ALA A 44 -8.51 9.91 4.65
C ALA A 44 -8.44 9.50 6.13
N ILE A 45 -9.21 10.18 7.00
CA ILE A 45 -9.22 9.95 8.46
C ILE A 45 -9.58 8.50 8.82
N ASP A 46 -10.47 7.88 8.03
CA ASP A 46 -10.97 6.52 8.28
C ASP A 46 -10.30 5.46 7.39
N ASN A 47 -9.26 5.82 6.63
CA ASN A 47 -8.62 4.95 5.65
C ASN A 47 -7.13 4.74 5.97
N TYR A 48 -6.72 3.49 6.17
CA TYR A 48 -5.32 3.12 6.45
C TYR A 48 -4.42 3.14 5.20
N THR A 49 -4.94 3.56 4.05
CA THR A 49 -4.13 3.70 2.83
C THR A 49 -3.33 5.00 2.85
N LEU A 50 -2.11 4.91 2.33
CA LEU A 50 -1.16 6.01 2.25
C LEU A 50 -1.20 6.66 0.87
N GLN A 51 -0.97 7.96 0.84
CA GLN A 51 -0.68 8.72 -0.36
C GLN A 51 0.59 9.56 -0.17
N VAL A 52 1.21 9.95 -1.28
CA VAL A 52 2.36 10.87 -1.22
C VAL A 52 1.88 12.21 -0.69
N ASN A 53 2.58 12.76 0.31
CA ASN A 53 2.27 14.08 0.84
C ASN A 53 2.72 15.15 -0.18
N PRO A 54 1.80 15.95 -0.74
CA PRO A 54 2.14 17.02 -1.68
C PRO A 54 3.02 18.10 -1.04
N LEU A 55 2.94 18.28 0.28
CA LEU A 55 3.71 19.23 1.07
C LEU A 55 5.05 18.67 1.58
N SER A 56 5.46 17.47 1.14
CA SER A 56 6.70 16.82 1.59
C SER A 56 7.95 17.72 1.45
N GLY A 57 8.00 18.59 0.44
CA GLY A 57 9.11 19.53 0.24
C GLY A 57 9.16 20.69 1.25
N LEU A 58 8.04 21.02 1.91
CA LEU A 58 8.01 22.02 2.98
C LEU A 58 8.58 21.46 4.29
N LEU A 59 8.46 20.15 4.50
CA LEU A 59 8.91 19.46 5.71
C LEU A 59 10.35 18.97 5.59
N ASN A 60 10.81 18.68 4.37
CA ASN A 60 12.15 18.16 4.10
C ASN A 60 12.65 18.60 2.72
N GLU A 61 13.66 19.47 2.68
CA GLU A 61 14.27 19.96 1.42
C GLU A 61 14.85 18.82 0.56
N GLU A 62 15.25 17.72 1.18
CA GLU A 62 15.84 16.55 0.52
C GLU A 62 14.79 15.48 0.16
N HIS A 63 13.49 15.78 0.28
CA HIS A 63 12.40 14.81 0.08
C HIS A 63 12.50 14.04 -1.25
N ILE A 64 12.93 14.69 -2.34
CA ILE A 64 13.09 14.05 -3.65
C ILE A 64 14.13 12.92 -3.62
N LYS A 65 15.25 13.10 -2.91
CA LYS A 65 16.26 12.05 -2.74
C LYS A 65 15.69 10.88 -1.95
N TYR A 66 14.86 11.16 -0.94
CA TYR A 66 14.14 10.13 -0.19
C TYR A 66 13.15 9.37 -1.08
N PHE A 67 12.35 10.02 -1.92
CA PHE A 67 11.46 9.30 -2.85
C PHE A 67 12.22 8.38 -3.82
N ARG A 68 13.38 8.82 -4.32
CA ARG A 68 14.25 7.95 -5.13
C ARG A 68 14.78 6.76 -4.32
N PHE A 69 15.17 6.97 -3.07
CA PHE A 69 15.55 5.88 -2.17
C PHE A 69 14.39 4.90 -1.96
N ILE A 70 13.18 5.40 -1.71
CA ILE A 70 11.97 4.58 -1.54
C ILE A 70 11.69 3.75 -2.79
N GLY A 71 11.81 4.34 -3.97
CA GLY A 71 11.69 3.63 -5.25
C GLY A 71 12.66 2.44 -5.35
N ARG A 72 13.92 2.63 -4.92
CA ARG A 72 14.92 1.55 -4.87
C ARG A 72 14.52 0.45 -3.89
N ILE A 73 14.02 0.81 -2.71
CA ILE A 73 13.55 -0.16 -1.70
C ILE A 73 12.37 -0.98 -2.23
N ILE A 74 11.40 -0.35 -2.88
CA ILE A 74 10.27 -1.03 -3.52
C ILE A 74 10.77 -2.01 -4.59
N ALA A 75 11.66 -1.58 -5.49
CA ALA A 75 12.21 -2.46 -6.51
C ALA A 75 13.05 -3.61 -5.94
N LEU A 76 13.83 -3.37 -4.88
CA LEU A 76 14.57 -4.42 -4.17
C LEU A 76 13.63 -5.44 -3.50
N ALA A 77 12.54 -4.96 -2.89
CA ALA A 77 11.53 -5.82 -2.28
C ALA A 77 10.90 -6.74 -3.33
N VAL A 78 10.48 -6.16 -4.47
CA VAL A 78 9.95 -6.91 -5.62
C VAL A 78 10.97 -7.92 -6.15
N TYR A 79 12.23 -7.51 -6.38
CA TYR A 79 13.28 -8.39 -6.90
C TYR A 79 13.58 -9.57 -5.99
N HIS A 80 13.52 -9.38 -4.67
CA HIS A 80 13.81 -10.42 -3.67
C HIS A 80 12.58 -11.16 -3.14
N GLY A 81 11.38 -10.87 -3.65
CA GLY A 81 10.12 -11.46 -3.18
C GLY A 81 9.85 -11.15 -1.70
N LYS A 82 10.15 -9.92 -1.27
CA LYS A 82 9.87 -9.42 0.08
C LYS A 82 8.69 -8.45 0.04
N LEU A 83 7.88 -8.49 1.09
CA LEU A 83 6.70 -7.64 1.23
C LEU A 83 7.05 -6.41 2.06
N LEU A 84 6.44 -5.28 1.74
CA LEU A 84 6.52 -4.03 2.49
C LEU A 84 5.24 -3.81 3.29
N GLU A 85 5.38 -3.26 4.49
CA GLU A 85 4.23 -2.97 5.36
C GLU A 85 3.63 -1.59 5.06
N ALA A 86 3.03 -1.45 3.88
CA ALA A 86 2.27 -0.26 3.50
C ALA A 86 1.19 -0.61 2.46
N PHE A 87 0.03 0.03 2.55
CA PHE A 87 -0.98 0.02 1.49
C PHE A 87 -1.09 1.43 0.93
N PHE A 88 -0.90 1.61 -0.37
CA PHE A 88 -1.11 2.89 -1.02
C PHE A 88 -2.49 2.98 -1.64
N ILE A 89 -2.95 4.19 -1.87
CA ILE A 89 -4.16 4.42 -2.68
C ILE A 89 -3.98 3.84 -4.08
N ARG A 90 -5.06 3.33 -4.69
CA ARG A 90 -5.04 2.77 -6.06
C ARG A 90 -4.38 3.70 -7.11
N PRO A 91 -4.62 5.03 -7.09
CA PRO A 91 -3.90 5.97 -7.94
C PRO A 91 -2.36 5.85 -7.89
N PHE A 92 -1.77 5.52 -6.74
CA PHE A 92 -0.31 5.38 -6.61
C PHE A 92 0.23 4.25 -7.50
N TYR A 93 -0.39 3.07 -7.46
CA TYR A 93 0.01 1.93 -8.29
C TYR A 93 -0.25 2.21 -9.78
N LYS A 94 -1.39 2.84 -10.11
CA LYS A 94 -1.67 3.28 -11.48
C LYS A 94 -0.59 4.26 -11.99
N MET A 95 -0.19 5.22 -11.17
CA MET A 95 0.89 6.13 -11.52
C MET A 95 2.20 5.39 -11.74
N LEU A 96 2.58 4.45 -10.88
CA LEU A 96 3.79 3.63 -11.06
C LEU A 96 3.80 2.89 -12.41
N LEU A 97 2.64 2.38 -12.81
CA LEU A 97 2.39 1.72 -14.09
C LEU A 97 2.20 2.67 -15.29
N SER A 98 2.18 3.99 -15.04
CA SER A 98 1.84 5.03 -16.01
C SER A 98 0.46 4.83 -16.66
N LYS A 99 -0.52 4.34 -15.89
CA LYS A 99 -1.94 4.25 -16.26
C LYS A 99 -2.70 5.53 -15.91
N SER A 100 -3.76 5.82 -16.66
CA SER A 100 -4.67 6.93 -16.37
C SER A 100 -5.47 6.70 -15.09
N ILE A 101 -5.65 7.76 -14.33
CA ILE A 101 -6.47 7.79 -13.12
C ILE A 101 -7.86 8.30 -13.52
N THR A 102 -8.89 7.69 -12.96
CA THR A 102 -10.29 7.89 -13.36
C THR A 102 -11.14 8.31 -12.17
N LEU A 103 -12.36 8.78 -12.42
CA LEU A 103 -13.29 9.18 -11.36
C LEU A 103 -13.59 8.03 -10.38
N ALA A 104 -13.67 6.79 -10.87
CA ALA A 104 -13.87 5.61 -10.02
C ALA A 104 -12.73 5.37 -9.01
N ASP A 105 -11.52 5.88 -9.26
CA ASP A 105 -10.41 5.76 -8.31
C ASP A 105 -10.59 6.71 -7.12
N MET A 106 -11.32 7.83 -7.30
CA MET A 106 -11.65 8.79 -6.25
C MET A 106 -12.52 8.15 -5.17
N GLU A 107 -13.49 7.31 -5.53
CA GLU A 107 -14.45 6.72 -4.58
C GLU A 107 -13.76 5.98 -3.43
N SER A 108 -12.64 5.31 -3.72
CA SER A 108 -11.85 4.55 -2.73
C SER A 108 -10.97 5.43 -1.81
N VAL A 109 -10.79 6.69 -2.17
CA VAL A 109 -9.91 7.65 -1.47
C VAL A 109 -10.75 8.68 -0.72
N ASP A 110 -11.68 9.30 -1.42
CA ASP A 110 -12.54 10.37 -0.93
C ASP A 110 -13.94 10.19 -1.53
N ARG A 111 -14.81 9.53 -0.76
CA ARG A 111 -16.17 9.21 -1.20
C ARG A 111 -17.05 10.44 -1.34
N GLU A 112 -16.88 11.44 -0.49
CA GLU A 112 -17.66 12.67 -0.54
C GLU A 112 -17.28 13.47 -1.78
N TYR A 113 -15.98 13.61 -2.06
CA TYR A 113 -15.53 14.33 -3.24
C TYR A 113 -15.90 13.59 -4.54
N TYR A 114 -15.82 12.25 -4.53
CA TYR A 114 -16.35 11.43 -5.61
C TYR A 114 -17.83 11.69 -5.88
N GLN A 115 -18.67 11.74 -4.83
CA GLN A 115 -20.10 12.00 -4.98
C GLN A 115 -20.37 13.37 -5.60
N SER A 116 -19.64 14.41 -5.19
CA SER A 116 -19.74 15.75 -5.78
C SER A 116 -19.37 15.78 -7.26
N LEU A 117 -18.25 15.16 -7.65
CA LEU A 117 -17.84 15.06 -9.06
C LEU A 117 -18.78 14.18 -9.87
N LYS A 118 -19.34 13.14 -9.27
CA LYS A 118 -20.35 12.28 -9.90
C LYS A 118 -21.66 13.02 -10.12
N TYR A 119 -22.08 13.88 -9.19
CA TYR A 119 -23.23 14.76 -9.38
C TYR A 119 -23.01 15.73 -10.54
N ILE A 120 -21.84 16.37 -10.60
CA ILE A 120 -21.47 17.24 -11.73
C ILE A 120 -21.50 16.45 -13.04
N LEU A 121 -20.99 15.22 -13.06
CA LEU A 121 -21.01 14.37 -14.26
C LEU A 121 -22.44 14.09 -14.74
N ASP A 122 -23.34 13.77 -13.81
CA ASP A 122 -24.67 13.26 -14.12
C ASP A 122 -25.74 14.38 -14.31
N ASN A 123 -25.41 15.63 -13.99
CA ASN A 123 -26.32 16.79 -14.06
C ASN A 123 -25.68 17.97 -14.79
N ASP A 124 -26.46 19.00 -15.11
CA ASP A 124 -25.92 20.28 -15.61
C ASP A 124 -25.40 21.11 -14.43
N PRO A 125 -24.08 21.41 -14.37
CA PRO A 125 -23.49 22.15 -13.24
C PRO A 125 -23.56 23.67 -13.40
N THR A 126 -24.20 24.20 -14.45
CA THR A 126 -24.21 25.65 -14.73
C THR A 126 -24.71 26.47 -13.55
N ASP A 127 -25.71 25.99 -12.83
CA ASP A 127 -26.29 26.66 -11.65
C ASP A 127 -25.44 26.53 -10.37
N LEU A 128 -24.36 25.74 -10.40
CA LEU A 128 -23.46 25.56 -9.26
C LEU A 128 -22.39 26.67 -9.16
N ASP A 129 -22.32 27.57 -10.15
CA ASP A 129 -21.35 28.68 -10.24
C ASP A 129 -19.88 28.23 -10.01
N LEU A 130 -19.55 27.05 -10.57
CA LEU A 130 -18.21 26.49 -10.52
C LEU A 130 -17.35 27.07 -11.64
N TYR A 131 -16.06 27.25 -11.38
CA TYR A 131 -15.05 27.67 -12.35
C TYR A 131 -13.93 26.64 -12.44
N PHE A 132 -13.05 26.74 -13.44
CA PHE A 132 -11.89 25.86 -13.59
C PHE A 132 -10.78 26.19 -12.57
N VAL A 133 -11.13 26.17 -11.29
CA VAL A 133 -10.29 26.47 -10.13
C VAL A 133 -10.58 25.44 -9.04
N VAL A 134 -9.57 25.12 -8.24
CA VAL A 134 -9.71 24.34 -7.01
C VAL A 134 -9.11 25.10 -5.84
N SER A 135 -9.76 25.01 -4.68
CA SER A 135 -9.27 25.59 -3.43
C SER A 135 -8.62 24.50 -2.57
N GLU A 136 -7.44 24.77 -2.05
CA GLU A 136 -6.68 23.88 -1.18
C GLU A 136 -6.25 24.63 0.07
N GLU A 137 -6.46 24.02 1.24
CA GLU A 137 -5.93 24.54 2.50
C GLU A 137 -4.50 24.07 2.68
N VAL A 138 -3.55 25.01 2.73
CA VAL A 138 -2.12 24.74 2.95
C VAL A 138 -1.68 25.47 4.21
N LEU A 139 -1.40 24.73 5.28
CA LEU A 139 -0.96 25.28 6.58
C LEU A 139 -1.95 26.31 7.18
N GLY A 140 -3.26 26.12 6.96
CA GLY A 140 -4.31 27.02 7.43
C GLY A 140 -4.64 28.17 6.46
N ASP A 141 -3.88 28.33 5.38
CA ASP A 141 -4.18 29.31 4.33
C ASP A 141 -4.92 28.66 3.17
N LEU A 142 -6.09 29.22 2.81
CA LEU A 142 -6.81 28.80 1.61
C LEU A 142 -6.12 29.38 0.36
N ARG A 143 -5.70 28.50 -0.55
CA ARG A 143 -5.08 28.87 -1.82
C ARG A 143 -5.93 28.37 -2.98
N GLU A 144 -6.07 29.21 -4.00
CA GLU A 144 -6.73 28.84 -5.25
C GLU A 144 -5.70 28.45 -6.30
N HIS A 145 -6.02 27.41 -7.07
CA HIS A 145 -5.22 26.93 -8.18
C HIS A 145 -6.08 26.81 -9.43
N GLU A 146 -5.70 27.53 -10.49
CA GLU A 146 -6.36 27.40 -11.79
C GLU A 146 -6.04 26.03 -12.41
N LEU A 147 -7.08 25.27 -12.76
CA LEU A 147 -6.96 23.96 -13.40
C LEU A 147 -6.43 24.04 -14.84
N LYS A 148 -6.64 25.20 -15.48
CA LYS A 148 -6.15 25.53 -16.82
C LYS A 148 -5.96 27.05 -16.93
N PRO A 149 -5.19 27.57 -17.91
CA PRO A 149 -4.92 29.00 -18.03
C PRO A 149 -6.20 29.84 -18.11
N GLY A 150 -6.34 30.82 -17.20
CA GLY A 150 -7.53 31.68 -17.13
C GLY A 150 -8.77 30.97 -16.56
N GLY A 151 -8.57 29.84 -15.89
CA GLY A 151 -9.62 28.99 -15.35
C GLY A 151 -10.58 29.70 -14.41
N GLN A 152 -10.13 30.75 -13.71
CA GLN A 152 -10.95 31.59 -12.84
C GLN A 152 -12.07 32.34 -13.58
N HIS A 153 -11.97 32.46 -14.91
CA HIS A 153 -12.96 33.14 -15.76
C HIS A 153 -13.76 32.18 -16.65
N ILE A 154 -13.55 30.87 -16.50
CA ILE A 154 -14.21 29.86 -17.31
C ILE A 154 -15.19 29.12 -16.41
N GLN A 155 -16.48 29.40 -16.56
CA GLN A 155 -17.53 28.72 -15.83
C GLN A 155 -17.67 27.27 -16.32
N VAL A 156 -17.90 26.35 -15.38
CA VAL A 156 -18.19 24.95 -15.66
C VAL A 156 -19.67 24.83 -16.06
N ASN A 157 -19.91 24.15 -17.18
CA ASN A 157 -21.23 23.96 -17.78
C ASN A 157 -21.33 22.55 -18.39
N GLU A 158 -22.49 22.21 -18.94
CA GLU A 158 -22.75 20.90 -19.53
C GLU A 158 -21.73 20.50 -20.62
N GLN A 159 -21.22 21.46 -21.40
CA GLN A 159 -20.30 21.19 -22.51
C GLN A 159 -18.87 20.92 -22.06
N ASN A 160 -18.44 21.46 -20.91
CA ASN A 160 -17.05 21.41 -20.46
C ASN A 160 -16.85 20.65 -19.12
N LYS A 161 -17.92 20.17 -18.48
CA LYS A 161 -17.86 19.45 -17.19
C LYS A 161 -16.94 18.24 -17.18
N GLN A 162 -16.80 17.53 -18.30
CA GLN A 162 -15.94 16.37 -18.37
C GLN A 162 -14.45 16.75 -18.30
N GLU A 163 -14.06 17.83 -18.98
CA GLU A 163 -12.71 18.40 -18.87
C GLU A 163 -12.44 18.89 -17.44
N TYR A 164 -13.42 19.55 -16.81
CA TYR A 164 -13.30 19.99 -15.42
C TYR A 164 -13.00 18.80 -14.48
N ILE A 165 -13.78 17.72 -14.57
CA ILE A 165 -13.58 16.52 -13.75
C ILE A 165 -12.21 15.90 -14.00
N GLU A 166 -11.78 15.78 -15.26
CA GLU A 166 -10.47 15.24 -15.61
C GLU A 166 -9.32 16.07 -15.02
N LEU A 167 -9.41 17.39 -15.07
CA LEU A 167 -8.40 18.29 -14.51
C LEU A 167 -8.39 18.26 -12.98
N VAL A 168 -9.56 18.17 -12.33
CA VAL A 168 -9.65 17.99 -10.87
C VAL A 168 -8.96 16.69 -10.45
N ILE A 169 -9.24 15.57 -11.12
CA ILE A 169 -8.60 14.27 -10.84
C ILE A 169 -7.09 14.36 -11.06
N ASN A 170 -6.66 14.98 -12.15
CA ASN A 170 -5.25 15.18 -12.48
C ASN A 170 -4.54 16.02 -11.40
N TYR A 171 -5.16 17.10 -10.93
CA TYR A 171 -4.63 17.93 -9.85
C TYR A 171 -4.55 17.15 -8.53
N ARG A 172 -5.64 16.48 -8.13
CA ARG A 172 -5.75 15.75 -6.85
C ARG A 172 -4.71 14.65 -6.71
N PHE A 173 -4.43 13.90 -7.79
CA PHE A 173 -3.61 12.70 -7.72
C PHE A 173 -2.27 12.78 -8.44
N VAL A 174 -2.09 13.68 -9.41
CA VAL A 174 -0.91 13.69 -10.28
C VAL A 174 -0.08 14.95 -10.11
N GLN A 175 -0.63 16.12 -10.40
CA GLN A 175 0.17 17.35 -10.55
C GLN A 175 0.94 17.71 -9.27
N ARG A 176 0.26 17.69 -8.12
CA ARG A 176 0.83 18.09 -6.83
C ARG A 176 1.97 17.18 -6.34
N ILE A 177 2.08 15.97 -6.88
CA ILE A 177 3.06 14.96 -6.46
C ILE A 177 3.96 14.48 -7.61
N ALA A 178 3.96 15.19 -8.75
CA ALA A 178 4.64 14.74 -9.97
C ALA A 178 6.15 14.56 -9.76
N LEU A 179 6.80 15.49 -9.03
CA LEU A 179 8.23 15.44 -8.76
C LEU A 179 8.60 14.22 -7.88
N GLN A 180 7.82 14.00 -6.82
CA GLN A 180 7.97 12.89 -5.89
C GLN A 180 7.81 11.54 -6.61
N MET A 181 6.74 11.40 -7.39
CA MET A 181 6.45 10.17 -8.14
C MET A 181 7.45 9.90 -9.26
N ASN A 182 7.97 10.94 -9.92
CA ASN A 182 9.04 10.78 -10.90
C ASN A 182 10.34 10.30 -10.24
N ALA A 183 10.71 10.86 -9.08
CA ALA A 183 11.88 10.41 -8.34
C ALA A 183 11.74 8.96 -7.86
N LEU A 184 10.54 8.59 -7.37
CA LEU A 184 10.23 7.21 -6.99
C LEU A 184 10.37 6.25 -8.18
N LYS A 185 9.81 6.60 -9.35
CA LYS A 185 9.97 5.81 -10.58
C LYS A 185 11.44 5.66 -11.00
N GLN A 186 12.22 6.73 -10.94
CA GLN A 186 13.66 6.68 -11.22
C GLN A 186 14.38 5.75 -10.23
N GLY A 187 14.02 5.82 -8.95
CA GLY A 187 14.55 4.93 -7.92
C GLY A 187 14.23 3.47 -8.19
N PHE A 188 13.01 3.19 -8.63
CA PHE A 188 12.61 1.84 -9.04
C PHE A 188 13.47 1.37 -10.22
N GLN A 189 13.61 2.21 -11.25
CA GLN A 189 14.41 1.95 -12.46
C GLN A 189 15.91 1.75 -12.21
N ASP A 190 16.45 2.31 -11.12
CA ASP A 190 17.84 2.07 -10.72
C ASP A 190 18.10 0.58 -10.44
N ILE A 191 17.06 -0.19 -10.06
CA ILE A 191 17.17 -1.61 -9.68
C ILE A 191 16.49 -2.53 -10.70
N LEU A 192 15.26 -2.19 -11.12
CA LEU A 192 14.41 -2.97 -12.03
C LEU A 192 13.80 -2.09 -13.13
N PRO A 193 13.84 -2.49 -14.41
CA PRO A 193 13.11 -1.77 -15.45
C PRO A 193 11.60 -1.71 -15.15
N LEU A 194 10.94 -0.56 -15.32
CA LEU A 194 9.48 -0.45 -15.08
C LEU A 194 8.66 -1.44 -15.93
N GLU A 195 9.17 -1.83 -17.11
CA GLU A 195 8.52 -2.83 -17.96
C GLU A 195 8.33 -4.19 -17.27
N THR A 196 9.14 -4.53 -16.26
CA THR A 196 8.98 -5.79 -15.51
C THR A 196 7.72 -5.83 -14.68
N ILE A 197 7.19 -4.66 -14.27
CA ILE A 197 5.95 -4.57 -13.50
C ILE A 197 4.75 -4.17 -14.35
N LYS A 198 4.94 -3.64 -15.56
CA LYS A 198 3.86 -3.23 -16.47
C LYS A 198 3.01 -4.36 -17.03
N ILE A 199 3.48 -5.60 -16.92
CA ILE A 199 2.70 -6.80 -17.26
C ILE A 199 1.54 -7.02 -16.27
N PHE A 200 1.63 -6.44 -15.07
CA PHE A 200 0.62 -6.55 -14.02
C PHE A 200 -0.36 -5.40 -14.06
N ASP A 201 -1.58 -5.64 -13.56
CA ASP A 201 -2.49 -4.58 -13.21
C ASP A 201 -2.17 -3.94 -11.85
N GLU A 202 -2.85 -2.84 -11.52
CA GLU A 202 -2.60 -2.10 -10.28
C GLU A 202 -2.90 -2.90 -9.01
N LYS A 203 -3.81 -3.89 -9.05
CA LYS A 203 -4.13 -4.76 -7.92
C LYS A 203 -3.06 -5.84 -7.76
N GLU A 204 -2.57 -6.37 -8.87
CA GLU A 204 -1.47 -7.33 -8.88
C GLU A 204 -0.15 -6.69 -8.40
N VAL A 205 0.11 -5.42 -8.77
CA VAL A 205 1.25 -4.66 -8.24
C VAL A 205 1.12 -4.39 -6.74
N GLU A 206 -0.07 -4.01 -6.29
CA GLU A 206 -0.36 -3.88 -4.85
C GLU A 206 -0.05 -5.20 -4.12
N LEU A 207 -0.52 -6.33 -4.64
CA LEU A 207 -0.27 -7.64 -4.06
C LEU A 207 1.21 -8.03 -4.07
N LEU A 208 1.93 -7.68 -5.13
CA LEU A 208 3.36 -7.92 -5.27
C LEU A 208 4.20 -7.12 -4.25
N ILE A 209 3.79 -5.88 -3.94
CA ILE A 209 4.50 -4.99 -3.02
C ILE A 209 4.09 -5.24 -1.56
N SER A 210 2.80 -5.35 -1.31
CA SER A 210 2.21 -5.23 0.03
C SER A 210 1.64 -6.55 0.56
N GLY A 211 1.40 -7.53 -0.31
CA GLY A 211 0.74 -8.79 0.06
C GLY A 211 -0.76 -8.63 0.29
N LEU A 212 -1.43 -9.72 0.68
CA LEU A 212 -2.86 -9.65 1.01
C LEU A 212 -3.08 -8.90 2.33
N GLY A 213 -4.01 -7.95 2.33
CA GLY A 213 -4.51 -7.29 3.54
C GLY A 213 -5.53 -8.12 4.32
N ASP A 214 -6.34 -8.92 3.62
CA ASP A 214 -7.39 -9.75 4.22
C ASP A 214 -6.97 -11.22 4.37
N ILE A 215 -7.09 -11.72 5.60
CA ILE A 215 -6.80 -13.11 5.93
C ILE A 215 -8.06 -13.95 5.77
N ASN A 216 -8.07 -14.81 4.75
CA ASN A 216 -9.09 -15.83 4.60
C ASN A 216 -8.82 -17.00 5.56
N VAL A 217 -9.62 -17.10 6.62
CA VAL A 217 -9.50 -18.14 7.66
C VAL A 217 -9.70 -19.55 7.09
N ASN A 218 -10.55 -19.71 6.08
CA ASN A 218 -10.75 -21.02 5.45
C ASN A 218 -9.52 -21.44 4.66
N ASP A 219 -8.91 -20.52 3.90
CA ASP A 219 -7.65 -20.77 3.20
C ASP A 219 -6.53 -21.13 4.18
N TRP A 220 -6.43 -20.39 5.30
CA TRP A 220 -5.49 -20.68 6.37
C TRP A 220 -5.65 -22.10 6.90
N ARG A 221 -6.89 -22.48 7.23
CA ARG A 221 -7.21 -23.80 7.76
C ARG A 221 -6.91 -24.92 6.77
N MET A 222 -7.24 -24.74 5.50
CA MET A 222 -7.01 -25.74 4.44
C MET A 222 -5.51 -26.02 4.23
N HIS A 223 -4.67 -25.01 4.38
CA HIS A 223 -3.22 -25.11 4.15
C HIS A 223 -2.40 -25.16 5.44
N THR A 224 -2.98 -25.67 6.54
CA THR A 224 -2.30 -25.87 7.82
C THR A 224 -1.88 -27.32 8.02
N MET A 225 -0.64 -27.53 8.45
CA MET A 225 -0.12 -28.82 8.91
C MET A 225 -0.29 -29.00 10.42
N TYR A 226 -0.52 -30.24 10.85
CA TYR A 226 -0.66 -30.61 12.26
C TYR A 226 0.44 -31.60 12.66
N LYS A 227 1.12 -31.36 13.79
CA LYS A 227 2.20 -32.20 14.33
C LYS A 227 1.97 -32.53 15.81
N GLY A 228 2.75 -33.47 16.36
CA GLY A 228 2.65 -33.86 17.78
C GLY A 228 1.36 -34.62 18.13
N GLY A 229 0.78 -35.33 17.16
CA GLY A 229 -0.46 -36.09 17.33
C GLY A 229 -1.75 -35.28 17.21
N TYR A 230 -1.67 -34.00 16.83
CA TYR A 230 -2.85 -33.24 16.43
C TYR A 230 -3.36 -33.66 15.05
N THR A 231 -4.68 -33.63 14.90
CA THR A 231 -5.41 -33.87 13.65
C THR A 231 -6.49 -32.79 13.48
N PRO A 232 -7.02 -32.57 12.27
CA PRO A 232 -8.08 -31.59 12.03
C PRO A 232 -9.32 -31.76 12.92
N ASP A 233 -9.62 -33.00 13.32
CA ASP A 233 -10.79 -33.36 14.15
C ASP A 233 -10.54 -33.23 15.65
N ASN A 234 -9.30 -32.94 16.07
CA ASN A 234 -8.98 -32.80 17.49
C ASN A 234 -9.76 -31.62 18.10
N PRO A 235 -10.41 -31.77 19.27
CA PRO A 235 -11.18 -30.68 19.89
C PRO A 235 -10.38 -29.40 20.11
N VAL A 236 -9.08 -29.50 20.41
CA VAL A 236 -8.20 -28.33 20.57
C VAL A 236 -8.03 -27.60 19.25
N ILE A 237 -7.86 -28.33 18.15
CA ILE A 237 -7.73 -27.75 16.80
C ILE A 237 -9.05 -27.12 16.35
N GLN A 238 -10.19 -27.76 16.61
CA GLN A 238 -11.50 -27.18 16.32
C GLN A 238 -11.74 -25.88 17.10
N ASN A 239 -11.37 -25.85 18.38
CA ASN A 239 -11.47 -24.66 19.21
C ASN A 239 -10.54 -23.54 18.74
N PHE A 240 -9.31 -23.88 18.32
CA PHE A 240 -8.37 -22.93 17.75
C PHE A 240 -8.96 -22.23 16.52
N TRP A 241 -9.50 -22.98 15.56
CA TRP A 241 -10.10 -22.38 14.35
C TRP A 241 -11.39 -21.61 14.64
N LYS A 242 -12.19 -22.06 15.62
CA LYS A 242 -13.36 -21.31 16.08
C LYS A 242 -12.95 -19.95 16.68
N ALA A 243 -11.88 -19.92 17.48
CA ALA A 243 -11.33 -18.70 18.04
C ALA A 243 -10.83 -17.75 16.95
N ILE A 244 -10.03 -18.24 15.99
CA ILE A 244 -9.56 -17.43 14.85
C ILE A 244 -10.73 -16.86 14.04
N GLY A 245 -11.78 -17.65 13.80
CA GLY A 245 -12.99 -17.19 13.12
C GLY A 245 -13.68 -16.03 13.82
N SER A 246 -13.58 -15.94 15.15
CA SER A 246 -14.14 -14.83 15.94
C SER A 246 -13.24 -13.60 16.08
N LEU A 247 -11.95 -13.70 15.74
CA LEU A 247 -11.03 -12.57 15.81
C LEU A 247 -11.39 -11.48 14.79
N LYS A 248 -11.16 -10.22 15.16
CA LYS A 248 -11.20 -9.09 14.22
C LYS A 248 -10.07 -9.22 13.19
N PRO A 249 -10.19 -8.59 12.00
CA PRO A 249 -9.14 -8.64 10.97
C PRO A 249 -7.74 -8.29 11.51
N GLU A 250 -7.62 -7.22 12.29
CA GLU A 250 -6.35 -6.80 12.91
C GLU A 250 -5.74 -7.86 13.84
N GLU A 251 -6.58 -8.53 14.64
CA GLU A 251 -6.15 -9.57 15.57
C GLU A 251 -5.67 -10.82 14.84
N ARG A 252 -6.34 -11.19 13.72
CA ARG A 252 -5.89 -12.27 12.83
C ARG A 252 -4.53 -11.94 12.22
N THR A 253 -4.34 -10.69 11.80
CA THR A 253 -3.09 -10.18 11.24
C THR A 253 -1.96 -10.22 12.26
N ARG A 254 -2.22 -9.83 13.51
CA ARG A 254 -1.23 -9.95 14.61
C ARG A 254 -0.89 -11.39 14.92
N LEU A 255 -1.87 -12.30 14.93
CA LEU A 255 -1.61 -13.73 15.13
C LEU A 255 -0.75 -14.31 14.00
N LEU A 256 -1.05 -13.95 12.74
CA LEU A 256 -0.24 -14.36 11.60
C LEU A 256 1.20 -13.86 11.75
N GLN A 257 1.37 -12.60 12.14
CA GLN A 257 2.69 -12.01 12.37
C GLN A 257 3.45 -12.70 13.50
N PHE A 258 2.76 -13.00 14.60
CA PHE A 258 3.35 -13.71 15.74
C PHE A 258 3.94 -15.06 15.32
N VAL A 259 3.21 -15.83 14.50
CA VAL A 259 3.66 -17.18 14.11
C VAL A 259 4.63 -17.17 12.94
N THR A 260 4.42 -16.29 11.97
CA THR A 260 5.17 -16.33 10.69
C THR A 260 6.23 -15.24 10.56
N GLY A 261 6.29 -14.29 11.49
CA GLY A 261 7.14 -13.10 11.41
C GLY A 261 6.64 -12.02 10.45
N THR A 262 5.47 -12.19 9.81
CA THR A 262 4.87 -11.16 8.93
C THR A 262 3.36 -11.07 9.10
N SER A 263 2.84 -9.84 8.97
CA SER A 263 1.42 -9.53 8.96
C SER A 263 0.76 -9.75 7.58
N ARG A 264 1.46 -10.40 6.63
CA ARG A 264 1.05 -10.47 5.22
C ARG A 264 1.13 -11.87 4.64
N LEU A 265 0.21 -12.17 3.73
CA LEU A 265 0.23 -13.43 2.99
C LEU A 265 0.86 -13.25 1.60
N PRO A 266 1.54 -14.28 1.09
CA PRO A 266 1.91 -14.39 -0.32
C PRO A 266 0.71 -14.26 -1.24
N MET A 267 0.96 -13.96 -2.52
CA MET A 267 -0.06 -13.80 -3.56
C MET A 267 -1.04 -14.98 -3.61
N ASN A 268 -0.54 -16.20 -3.54
CA ASN A 268 -1.36 -17.41 -3.61
C ASN A 268 -1.82 -17.92 -2.23
N GLY A 269 -1.87 -17.03 -1.23
CA GLY A 269 -2.40 -17.32 0.10
C GLY A 269 -1.51 -18.26 0.92
N PHE A 270 -2.14 -19.05 1.78
CA PHE A 270 -1.44 -19.89 2.76
C PHE A 270 -0.70 -21.09 2.17
N ARG A 271 -1.04 -21.48 0.94
CA ARG A 271 -0.38 -22.59 0.23
C ARG A 271 1.09 -22.31 -0.09
N GLU A 272 1.43 -21.05 -0.28
CA GLU A 272 2.77 -20.61 -0.65
C GLU A 272 3.49 -19.91 0.50
N LEU A 273 3.17 -20.26 1.75
CA LEU A 273 3.97 -19.76 2.87
C LEU A 273 5.44 -20.21 2.75
N TRP A 274 6.34 -19.29 3.08
CA TRP A 274 7.79 -19.50 3.08
C TRP A 274 8.35 -19.37 4.49
N GLY A 275 9.17 -20.34 4.86
CA GLY A 275 10.02 -20.33 6.06
C GLY A 275 11.46 -19.99 5.73
N SER A 276 12.34 -20.08 6.72
CA SER A 276 13.78 -19.80 6.58
C SER A 276 14.50 -20.72 5.60
N THR A 277 14.03 -21.96 5.42
CA THR A 277 14.66 -23.00 4.59
C THR A 277 13.94 -23.27 3.26
N GLY A 278 12.90 -22.49 2.92
CA GLY A 278 12.11 -22.67 1.69
C GLY A 278 10.61 -22.69 1.94
N PRO A 279 9.81 -23.27 1.02
CA PRO A 279 8.37 -23.44 1.18
C PRO A 279 8.04 -24.19 2.49
N GLN A 280 7.24 -23.56 3.35
CA GLN A 280 6.87 -24.08 4.67
C GLN A 280 5.46 -23.63 5.04
N LEU A 281 4.53 -24.59 5.09
CA LEU A 281 3.15 -24.33 5.50
C LEU A 281 3.06 -23.96 6.98
N PHE A 282 2.01 -23.21 7.32
CA PHE A 282 1.63 -22.94 8.70
C PHE A 282 1.45 -24.26 9.45
N THR A 283 2.08 -24.39 10.62
CA THR A 283 2.10 -25.67 11.35
C THR A 283 1.68 -25.47 12.80
N ILE A 284 0.72 -26.27 13.26
CA ILE A 284 0.32 -26.35 14.66
C ILE A 284 0.87 -27.64 15.25
N GLU A 285 1.73 -27.52 16.25
CA GLU A 285 2.36 -28.65 16.93
C GLU A 285 1.92 -28.71 18.38
N LYS A 286 1.58 -29.92 18.85
CA LYS A 286 1.32 -30.14 20.27
C LYS A 286 2.61 -29.99 21.07
N TRP A 287 2.63 -29.02 21.97
CA TRP A 287 3.79 -28.71 22.79
C TRP A 287 3.40 -28.30 24.22
N GLY A 288 4.24 -28.60 25.20
CA GLY A 288 4.02 -28.35 26.63
C GLY A 288 3.50 -29.57 27.41
N ASP A 289 3.84 -29.63 28.70
CA ASP A 289 3.38 -30.67 29.63
C ASP A 289 2.09 -30.24 30.34
N ARG A 290 1.12 -31.17 30.42
CA ARG A 290 -0.13 -30.98 31.19
C ARG A 290 0.06 -31.07 32.71
N THR A 291 1.26 -31.39 33.17
CA THR A 291 1.61 -31.78 34.54
C THR A 291 2.45 -30.76 35.30
N LYS A 292 2.52 -29.51 34.84
CA LYS A 292 3.01 -28.38 35.63
C LYS A 292 1.95 -27.30 35.73
#